data_AF-A0A2X0TXB2-F1
#
_entry.id   AF-A0A2X0TXB2-F1
#
_cell.length_a   1.000
_cell.length_b   1.000
_cell.length_c   1.000
_cell.angle_alpha   90.00
_cell.angle_beta   90.00
_cell.angle_gamma   90.00
#
_symmetry.space_group_name_H-M   'P 1'
#
loop_
_entity.id
_entity.type
_entity.pdbx_description
1 polymer ?
#
loop_
_entity_poly.entity_id
_entity_poly.type
_entity_poly.pdbx_seq_one_letter_code
_entity_poly.pdbx_strand_id
1 'polypeptide(L)'
;MSRLKQIGAMTRLNIRLQLTDPAPTLILTVIPLVLIPFMMPAFKSMLLADGYTGVTGAEQAVPSIAILFSFLAVQNIISSFFNERSWRTWERL
;
A
#
# COMPACT_ATOMS: atom_id res chain seq x y z
N MET A 1 -29.17 4.20 -17.91
CA MET A 1 -28.10 3.20 -17.64
C MET A 1 -28.19 2.81 -16.17
N SER A 2 -28.21 1.52 -15.81
CA SER A 2 -28.16 1.10 -14.40
C SER A 2 -26.85 1.56 -13.76
N ARG A 3 -26.88 2.19 -12.57
CA ARG A 3 -25.69 2.70 -11.85
C ARG A 3 -24.56 1.66 -11.74
N LEU A 4 -24.93 0.38 -11.64
CA LEU A 4 -24.02 -0.76 -11.61
C LEU A 4 -23.15 -0.90 -12.87
N LYS A 5 -23.72 -0.63 -14.06
CA LYS A 5 -22.97 -0.65 -15.33
C LYS A 5 -21.99 0.52 -15.43
N GLN A 6 -22.34 1.65 -14.83
CA GLN A 6 -21.49 2.85 -14.81
C GLN A 6 -20.30 2.65 -13.88
N ILE A 7 -20.53 2.14 -12.67
CA ILE A 7 -19.46 1.77 -11.72
C ILE A 7 -18.52 0.74 -12.35
N GLY A 8 -19.05 -0.31 -12.99
CA GLY A 8 -18.22 -1.31 -13.66
C GLY A 8 -17.35 -0.73 -14.79
N ALA A 9 -17.89 0.20 -15.57
CA ALA A 9 -17.14 0.87 -16.64
C ALA A 9 -16.02 1.76 -16.08
N MET A 10 -16.29 2.50 -15.00
CA MET A 10 -15.31 3.34 -14.31
C MET A 10 -14.20 2.50 -13.66
N THR A 11 -14.55 1.42 -12.95
CA THR A 11 -13.58 0.51 -12.34
C THR A 11 -12.66 -0.10 -13.40
N ARG A 12 -13.22 -0.52 -14.55
CA ARG A 12 -12.42 -1.06 -15.66
C ARG A 12 -11.45 -0.03 -16.24
N LEU A 13 -11.87 1.23 -16.35
CA LEU A 13 -11.02 2.31 -16.82
C LEU A 13 -9.88 2.60 -15.82
N ASN A 14 -10.22 2.69 -14.53
CA ASN A 14 -9.24 2.90 -13.46
C ASN A 14 -8.23 1.75 -13.35
N ILE A 15 -8.67 0.50 -13.46
CA ILE A 15 -7.77 -0.66 -13.53
C ILE A 15 -6.84 -0.55 -14.75
N ARG A 16 -7.36 -0.17 -15.92
CA ARG A 16 -6.52 0.00 -17.12
C ARG A 16 -5.51 1.13 -16.97
N LEU A 17 -5.88 2.24 -16.33
CA LEU A 17 -4.96 3.35 -16.02
C LEU A 17 -3.89 2.89 -15.03
N GLN A 18 -4.27 2.17 -13.99
CA GLN A 18 -3.34 1.62 -13.00
C GLN A 18 -2.43 0.53 -13.57
N LEU A 19 -2.86 -0.19 -14.61
CA LEU A 19 -2.00 -1.11 -15.36
C LEU A 19 -1.04 -0.40 -16.32
N THR A 20 -1.34 0.85 -16.70
CA THR A 20 -0.46 1.68 -17.54
C THR A 20 0.64 2.31 -16.69
N ASP A 21 0.32 2.67 -15.45
CA ASP A 21 1.29 3.10 -14.44
C ASP A 21 1.14 2.29 -13.13
N PRO A 22 1.66 1.04 -13.11
CA PRO A 22 1.55 0.18 -11.94
C PRO A 22 2.57 0.54 -10.86
N ALA A 23 3.43 1.54 -11.09
CA ALA A 23 4.56 1.86 -10.21
C ALA A 23 4.11 2.10 -8.75
N PRO A 24 3.07 2.89 -8.44
CA PRO A 24 2.69 3.16 -7.05
C PRO A 24 2.18 1.90 -6.34
N THR A 25 1.36 1.09 -7.00
CA THR A 25 0.80 -0.14 -6.43
C THR A 25 1.87 -1.20 -6.22
N LEU A 26 2.77 -1.35 -7.19
CA LEU A 26 3.89 -2.28 -7.08
C LEU A 26 4.87 -1.85 -5.99
N ILE A 27 5.21 -0.57 -5.91
CA ILE A 27 6.09 -0.02 -4.88
C ILE A 27 5.51 -0.28 -3.49
N LEU A 28 4.23 0.05 -3.28
CA LEU A 28 3.58 -0.11 -1.97
C LEU A 28 3.36 -1.56 -1.56
N THR A 29 3.49 -2.51 -2.48
CA THR A 29 3.30 -3.95 -2.22
C THR A 29 4.63 -4.71 -2.14
N VAL A 30 5.56 -4.43 -3.06
CA VAL A 30 6.83 -5.14 -3.19
C VAL A 30 7.85 -4.60 -2.17
N ILE A 31 7.92 -3.28 -1.95
CA ILE A 31 8.85 -2.72 -0.98
C ILE A 31 8.64 -3.29 0.44
N PRO A 32 7.42 -3.36 1.02
CA PRO A 32 7.27 -3.89 2.37
C PRO A 32 7.69 -5.37 2.44
N LEU A 33 7.45 -6.16 1.39
CA LEU A 33 7.87 -7.56 1.34
C LEU A 33 9.38 -7.75 1.33
N VAL A 34 10.14 -6.80 0.77
CA VAL A 34 11.61 -6.79 0.81
C VAL A 34 12.13 -6.20 2.13
N LEU A 35 11.46 -5.15 2.63
CA LEU A 35 11.90 -4.41 3.80
C LEU A 35 11.71 -5.21 5.10
N ILE A 36 10.64 -6.00 5.20
CA ILE A 36 10.39 -6.88 6.36
C ILE A 36 11.59 -7.81 6.62
N PRO A 37 12.02 -8.68 5.68
CA PRO A 37 13.15 -9.58 5.92
C PRO A 37 14.48 -8.86 6.09
N PHE A 38 14.63 -7.69 5.46
CA PHE A 38 15.80 -6.84 5.68
C PHE A 38 15.88 -6.32 7.13
N MET A 39 14.74 -5.98 7.74
CA MET A 39 14.68 -5.42 9.09
C MET A 39 14.61 -6.49 10.20
N MET A 40 14.17 -7.72 9.89
CA MET A 40 14.06 -8.82 10.86
C MET A 40 15.32 -9.03 11.71
N PRO A 41 16.56 -9.03 11.17
CA PRO A 41 17.77 -9.21 11.98
C PRO A 41 17.97 -8.08 13.01
N ALA A 42 17.69 -6.83 12.62
CA ALA A 42 17.83 -5.68 13.51
C ALA A 42 16.81 -5.74 14.66
N PHE A 43 15.54 -6.06 14.34
CA PHE A 43 14.51 -6.22 15.37
C PHE A 43 14.75 -7.43 16.27
N LYS A 44 15.30 -8.52 15.73
CA LYS A 44 15.72 -9.67 16.54
C LYS A 44 16.79 -9.27 17.56
N SER A 45 17.83 -8.54 17.13
CA SER A 45 18.87 -8.05 18.04
C SER A 45 18.32 -7.13 19.12
N MET A 46 17.37 -6.26 18.77
CA MET A 46 16.69 -5.38 19.73
C MET A 46 15.88 -6.18 20.76
N LEU A 47 15.05 -7.12 20.32
CA LEU A 47 14.23 -7.96 21.22
C LEU A 47 15.08 -8.86 22.13
N LEU A 48 16.21 -9.37 21.63
CA LEU A 48 17.16 -10.13 22.46
C LEU A 48 17.81 -9.23 23.53
N ALA A 49 18.11 -7.97 23.21
CA ALA A 49 18.64 -7.01 24.17
C ALA A 49 17.60 -6.63 25.24
N ASP A 50 16.32 -6.61 24.89
CA ASP A 50 15.20 -6.39 25.81
C ASP A 50 14.90 -7.63 26.69
N GLY A 51 15.61 -8.74 26.50
CA GLY A 51 15.52 -9.96 27.32
C GLY A 51 14.51 -10.99 26.84
N TYR A 52 13.91 -10.80 25.65
CA TYR A 52 13.04 -11.81 25.05
C TYR A 52 13.85 -13.00 24.52
N THR A 53 13.35 -14.23 24.70
CA THR A 53 13.99 -15.45 24.22
C THR A 53 13.17 -16.10 23.11
N GLY A 54 13.84 -16.80 22.17
CA GLY A 54 13.17 -17.49 21.07
C GLY A 54 12.58 -16.58 19.97
N VAL A 55 12.93 -15.29 19.96
CA VAL A 55 12.39 -14.31 19.01
C VAL A 55 13.05 -14.39 17.63
N THR A 56 12.24 -14.14 16.60
CA THR A 56 12.69 -14.13 15.20
C THR A 56 12.95 -12.72 14.66
N GLY A 57 12.33 -11.70 15.27
CA GLY A 57 12.29 -10.33 14.78
C GLY A 57 11.11 -10.06 13.84
N ALA A 58 10.43 -11.11 13.36
CA ALA A 58 9.22 -10.99 12.56
C ALA A 58 8.05 -10.43 13.36
N GLU A 59 8.02 -10.70 14.66
CA GLU A 59 6.97 -10.28 15.59
C GLU A 59 6.85 -8.75 15.66
N GLN A 60 7.94 -8.04 15.38
CA GLN A 60 7.98 -6.58 15.31
C GLN A 60 8.07 -6.08 13.87
N ALA A 61 8.86 -6.70 13.01
CA ALA A 61 9.05 -6.26 11.62
C ALA A 61 7.73 -6.26 10.82
N VAL A 62 6.96 -7.34 10.90
CA VAL A 62 5.74 -7.51 10.11
C VAL A 62 4.68 -6.45 10.46
N PRO A 63 4.24 -6.29 11.73
CA PRO A 63 3.21 -5.31 12.06
C PRO A 63 3.67 -3.87 11.84
N SER A 64 4.92 -3.52 12.17
CA SER A 64 5.42 -2.15 11.99
C SER A 64 5.42 -1.73 10.52
N ILE A 65 5.96 -2.59 9.64
CA ILE A 65 6.01 -2.29 8.20
C ILE A 65 4.61 -2.35 7.58
N ALA A 66 3.77 -3.31 7.97
CA ALA A 66 2.40 -3.41 7.47
C ALA A 66 1.57 -2.14 7.79
N ILE A 67 1.67 -1.63 9.03
CA ILE A 67 0.95 -0.42 9.44
C ILE A 67 1.46 0.79 8.64
N LEU A 68 2.78 0.99 8.57
CA LEU A 68 3.39 2.10 7.83
C LEU A 68 2.94 2.14 6.37
N PHE A 69 3.02 1.00 5.67
CA PHE A 69 2.65 0.93 4.26
C PHE A 69 1.13 1.00 4.05
N SER A 70 0.31 0.56 5.02
CA SER A 70 -1.14 0.75 4.97
C SER A 70 -1.51 2.24 4.99
N PHE A 71 -0.88 3.03 5.87
CA PHE A 71 -1.07 4.48 5.90
C PHE A 71 -0.61 5.15 4.60
N LEU A 72 0.53 4.73 4.08
CA LEU A 72 1.04 5.26 2.81
C LEU A 72 0.12 4.91 1.63
N ALA A 73 -0.47 3.71 1.62
CA ALA A 73 -1.44 3.31 0.62
C ALA A 73 -2.72 4.14 0.69
N VAL A 74 -3.25 4.40 1.89
CA VAL A 74 -4.41 5.28 2.09
C VAL A 74 -4.13 6.69 1.59
N GLN A 75 -2.95 7.25 1.92
CA GLN A 75 -2.54 8.56 1.40
C GLN A 75 -2.52 8.57 -0.13
N ASN A 76 -1.96 7.54 -0.75
CA ASN A 76 -1.89 7.45 -2.21
C ASN A 76 -3.29 7.39 -2.86
N ILE A 77 -4.21 6.64 -2.26
CA ILE A 77 -5.62 6.59 -2.71
C ILE A 77 -6.24 8.00 -2.63
N ILE A 78 -6.07 8.69 -1.50
CA ILE A 78 -6.58 10.05 -1.30
C ILE A 78 -6.00 11.01 -2.35
N SER A 79 -4.69 10.96 -2.60
CA SER A 79 -4.03 11.76 -3.62
C SER A 79 -4.59 11.49 -5.02
N SER A 80 -4.91 10.23 -5.35
CA SER A 80 -5.57 9.89 -6.62
C SER A 80 -6.91 10.60 -6.78
N PHE A 81 -7.75 10.62 -5.73
CA PHE A 81 -9.02 11.36 -5.74
C PHE A 81 -8.82 12.87 -5.95
N PHE A 82 -7.82 13.47 -5.29
CA PHE A 82 -7.52 14.90 -5.48
C PHE A 82 -6.97 15.21 -6.87
N ASN A 83 -6.17 14.31 -7.44
CA ASN A 83 -5.64 14.46 -8.79
C ASN A 83 -6.78 14.49 -9.84
N GLU A 84 -7.77 13.60 -9.71
CA GLU A 84 -8.97 13.61 -10.55
C GLU A 84 -9.76 14.92 -10.45
N ARG A 85 -9.84 15.49 -9.24
CA ARG A 85 -10.48 16.80 -9.02
C ARG A 85 -9.67 17.94 -9.65
N SER A 86 -8.33 17.88 -9.58
CA SER A 86 -7.44 18.89 -10.17
C SER A 86 -7.51 18.91 -11.70
N TRP A 87 -7.67 17.74 -12.33
CA TRP A 87 -7.71 17.59 -13.79
C TRP A 87 -9.10 17.78 -14.41
N ARG A 88 -10.11 18.17 -13.61
CA ARG A 88 -11.51 18.31 -14.03
C ARG A 88 -12.11 17.04 -14.65
N THR A 89 -11.51 15.87 -14.43
CA THR A 89 -12.06 14.59 -14.90
C THR A 89 -13.22 14.09 -14.04
N TRP A 90 -13.54 14.82 -12.97
CA TRP A 90 -14.61 14.53 -12.01
C TRP A 90 -16.01 14.44 -12.61
N GLU A 91 -16.32 15.18 -13.70
CA GLU A 91 -17.64 15.09 -14.36
C GLU A 91 -17.95 13.71 -14.97
N ARG A 92 -16.96 12.80 -15.01
CA ARG A 92 -17.13 11.43 -15.48
C ARG A 92 -17.64 10.46 -14.41
N LEU A 93 -17.57 10.84 -13.12
CA LEU A 93 -18.02 10.06 -11.94
C LEU A 93 -19.51 10.29 -11.67
#